data_AF-A0AAX6HVG1-F1
#
_entry.id   AF-A0AAX6HVG1-F1
#
_cell.length_a   1.000
_cell.length_b   1.000
_cell.length_c   1.000
_cell.angle_alpha   90.00
_cell.angle_beta   90.00
_cell.angle_gamma   90.00
#
_symmetry.space_group_name_H-M   'P 1'
#
loop_
_entity.id
_entity.type
_entity.pdbx_description
1 polymer ?
#
loop_
_entity_poly.entity_id
_entity_poly.type
_entity_poly.pdbx_seq_one_letter_code
_entity_poly.pdbx_strand_id
1 'polypeptide(L)'
;MELFKSAKAVRLRSHHNKYLVAEEDEESVRQDRSGSSRGARWTVELVDRSPGHLRLKSCYGRYLSASGEPFLLGMTGRRVLQAVPPARTTLPSSGSRCGTGSRPGSRRAAATS
;
A
#
# COMPACT_ATOMS: atom_id res chain seq x y z
N MET A 1 19.83 -10.03 1.07
CA MET A 1 18.40 -10.41 1.07
C MET A 1 18.22 -11.86 0.59
N GLU A 2 18.80 -12.84 1.31
CA GLU A 2 18.80 -14.25 0.85
C GLU A 2 17.91 -15.17 1.70
N LEU A 3 17.52 -14.72 2.90
CA LEU A 3 16.64 -15.46 3.80
C LEU A 3 15.25 -15.73 3.19
N PHE A 4 14.78 -14.84 2.33
CA PHE A 4 13.49 -14.96 1.64
C PHE A 4 13.55 -15.81 0.36
N LYS A 5 14.74 -16.23 -0.08
CA LYS A 5 14.89 -17.09 -1.27
C LYS A 5 14.51 -18.54 -1.00
N SER A 6 14.62 -19.00 0.25
CA SER A 6 14.27 -20.37 0.66
C SER A 6 13.05 -20.43 1.60
N ALA A 7 12.68 -19.30 2.22
CA ALA A 7 11.57 -19.25 3.17
C ALA A 7 10.23 -19.06 2.45
N LYS A 8 9.42 -20.13 2.40
CA LYS A 8 8.04 -20.08 1.90
C LYS A 8 7.11 -19.22 2.78
N ALA A 9 7.44 -19.08 4.07
CA ALA A 9 6.66 -18.29 5.01
C ALA A 9 7.54 -17.69 6.11
N VAL A 10 7.13 -16.54 6.63
CA VAL A 10 7.82 -15.76 7.64
C VAL A 10 6.88 -15.37 8.78
N ARG A 11 7.46 -15.05 9.94
CA ARG A 11 6.77 -14.47 11.08
C ARG A 11 7.41 -13.13 11.40
N LEU A 12 6.63 -12.07 11.43
CA LEU A 12 7.11 -10.72 11.67
C LEU A 12 7.08 -10.45 13.18
N ARG A 13 8.25 -10.41 13.83
CA ARG A 13 8.37 -10.10 15.26
C ARG A 13 8.83 -8.65 15.44
N SER A 14 8.03 -7.88 16.18
CA SER A 14 8.36 -6.54 16.66
C SER A 14 9.41 -6.58 17.78
N HIS A 15 10.06 -5.45 18.04
CA HIS A 15 11.00 -5.28 19.16
C HIS A 15 10.40 -5.66 20.52
N HIS A 16 9.09 -5.42 20.71
CA HIS A 16 8.38 -5.77 21.95
C HIS A 16 8.01 -7.25 22.07
N ASN A 17 8.65 -8.15 21.30
CA ASN A 17 8.33 -9.57 21.23
C ASN A 17 6.86 -9.86 20.88
N LYS A 18 6.24 -8.97 20.09
CA LYS A 18 4.90 -9.17 19.53
C LYS A 18 5.01 -9.56 18.06
N TYR A 19 4.21 -10.51 17.64
CA TYR A 19 4.09 -10.97 16.27
C TYR A 19 2.95 -10.24 15.57
N LEU A 20 3.14 -9.94 14.29
CA LEU A 20 2.05 -9.46 13.44
C LEU A 20 1.15 -10.64 13.07
N VAL A 21 -0.12 -10.55 13.46
CA VAL A 21 -1.12 -11.61 13.30
C VAL A 21 -2.27 -11.07 12.45
N ALA A 22 -2.62 -11.80 11.39
CA ALA A 22 -3.83 -11.58 10.63
C ALA A 22 -5.07 -11.93 11.48
N GLU A 23 -5.99 -10.97 11.61
CA GLU A 23 -7.31 -11.20 12.22
C GLU A 23 -8.21 -12.03 11.29
N GLU A 24 -9.21 -12.67 11.88
CA GLU A 24 -10.27 -13.38 11.17
C GLU A 24 -11.19 -12.45 10.38
N ASP A 25 -11.25 -11.16 10.74
CA ASP A 25 -12.01 -10.14 9.99
C ASP A 25 -11.49 -9.87 8.57
N GLU A 26 -10.41 -10.55 8.15
CA GLU A 26 -9.78 -10.45 6.81
C GLU A 26 -9.32 -9.04 6.38
N GLU A 27 -9.50 -8.03 7.24
CA GLU A 27 -9.18 -6.63 6.98
C GLU A 27 -8.14 -6.10 7.98
N SER A 28 -8.28 -6.45 9.25
CA SER A 28 -7.41 -5.95 10.32
C SER A 28 -6.20 -6.85 10.55
N VAL A 29 -5.13 -6.25 11.08
CA VAL A 29 -3.97 -6.96 11.63
C VAL A 29 -3.77 -6.53 13.07
N ARG A 30 -3.44 -7.48 13.93
CA ARG A 30 -3.15 -7.24 15.35
C ARG A 30 -1.73 -7.66 15.70
N GLN A 31 -1.26 -7.18 16.84
CA GLN A 31 0.02 -7.60 17.40
C GLN A 31 -0.21 -8.47 18.64
N ASP A 32 0.24 -9.72 18.62
CA ASP A 32 0.07 -10.68 19.71
C ASP A 32 1.41 -11.30 20.13
N ARG A 33 1.55 -11.71 21.39
CA ARG A 33 2.72 -12.46 21.86
C ARG A 33 2.73 -13.92 21.34
N SER A 34 1.57 -14.45 20.94
CA SER A 34 1.37 -15.79 20.41
C SER A 34 1.76 -15.90 18.94
N GLY A 35 3.06 -16.10 18.69
CA GLY A 35 3.62 -16.34 17.36
C GLY A 35 3.31 -17.72 16.75
N SER A 36 2.69 -18.62 17.52
CA SER A 36 2.29 -19.96 17.04
C SER A 36 0.92 -19.98 16.36
N SER A 37 0.17 -18.87 16.43
CA SER A 37 -1.11 -18.71 15.75
C SER A 37 -0.97 -18.81 14.23
N ARG A 38 -1.99 -19.35 13.57
CA ARG A 38 -2.00 -19.48 12.10
C ARG A 38 -1.93 -18.12 11.40
N GLY A 39 -2.56 -17.10 12.00
CA GLY A 39 -2.50 -15.71 11.54
C GLY A 39 -1.13 -15.05 11.66
N ALA A 40 -0.20 -15.59 12.48
CA ALA A 40 1.17 -15.08 12.56
C ALA A 40 2.06 -15.51 11.38
N ARG A 41 1.58 -16.47 10.57
CA ARG A 41 2.31 -17.02 9.41
C ARG A 41 1.96 -16.24 8.15
N TRP A 42 2.97 -15.59 7.57
CA TRP A 42 2.85 -14.82 6.34
C TRP A 42 3.62 -15.52 5.22
N THR A 43 2.93 -15.92 4.15
CA THR A 43 3.56 -16.52 2.98
C THR A 43 4.23 -15.45 2.15
N VAL A 44 5.46 -15.71 1.70
CA VAL A 44 6.24 -14.75 0.90
C VAL A 44 6.06 -15.08 -0.58
N GLU A 45 5.48 -14.16 -1.33
CA GLU A 45 5.36 -14.23 -2.78
C GLU A 45 6.30 -13.19 -3.41
N LEU A 46 7.32 -13.67 -4.12
CA LEU A 46 8.22 -12.82 -4.89
C LEU A 46 7.50 -12.30 -6.14
N VAL A 47 7.67 -11.02 -6.46
CA VAL A 47 7.08 -10.44 -7.68
C VAL A 47 8.14 -10.44 -8.79
N ASP A 48 8.05 -11.39 -9.74
CA ASP A 48 8.99 -11.52 -10.87
C ASP A 48 9.17 -10.22 -11.67
N ARG A 49 8.12 -9.42 -11.78
CA ARG A 49 8.12 -8.17 -12.55
C ARG A 49 8.86 -7.00 -11.87
N SER A 50 9.27 -7.12 -10.61
CA SER A 50 9.88 -6.02 -9.87
C SER A 50 10.91 -6.57 -8.86
N PRO A 51 12.20 -6.63 -9.23
CA PRO A 51 13.24 -7.14 -8.35
C PRO A 51 13.27 -6.29 -7.06
N GLY A 52 13.31 -6.97 -5.92
CA GLY A 52 13.30 -6.34 -4.59
C GLY A 52 11.92 -6.14 -3.96
N HIS A 53 10.83 -6.44 -4.67
CA HIS A 53 9.47 -6.38 -4.11
C HIS A 53 8.96 -7.78 -3.73
N LEU A 54 8.39 -7.86 -2.53
CA LEU A 54 7.83 -9.07 -1.96
C LEU A 54 6.40 -8.77 -1.53
N ARG A 55 5.50 -9.72 -1.76
CA ARG A 55 4.13 -9.70 -1.25
C ARG A 55 4.03 -10.68 -0.09
N LEU A 56 3.42 -10.23 0.99
CA LEU A 56 3.17 -11.06 2.15
C LEU A 56 1.70 -11.42 2.19
N LYS A 57 1.40 -12.71 2.08
CA LYS A 57 0.03 -13.25 2.05
C LYS A 57 -0.33 -13.87 3.40
N SER A 58 -1.47 -13.47 3.95
CA SER A 58 -2.02 -14.02 5.19
C SER A 58 -2.55 -15.44 4.98
N CYS A 59 -2.83 -16.16 6.08
CA CYS A 59 -3.47 -17.48 6.00
C CYS A 59 -4.90 -17.45 5.43
N TYR A 60 -5.50 -16.26 5.30
CA TYR A 60 -6.81 -16.04 4.69
C TYR A 60 -6.72 -15.70 3.20
N GLY A 61 -5.51 -15.68 2.62
CA GLY A 61 -5.30 -15.37 1.22
C GLY A 61 -5.33 -13.88 0.87
N ARG A 62 -5.40 -13.00 1.87
CA ARG A 62 -5.27 -11.55 1.72
C ARG A 62 -3.81 -11.13 1.75
N TYR A 63 -3.51 -9.93 1.28
CA TYR A 63 -2.15 -9.40 1.25
C TYR A 63 -1.98 -8.27 2.26
N LEU A 64 -0.80 -8.24 2.86
CA LEU A 64 -0.39 -7.19 3.78
C LEU A 64 -0.15 -5.91 2.98
N SER A 65 -0.97 -4.89 3.25
CA SER A 65 -0.95 -3.60 2.56
C SER A 65 -0.80 -2.48 3.58
N ALA A 66 0.07 -1.52 3.29
CA ALA A 66 0.17 -0.31 4.09
C ALA A 66 -0.99 0.61 3.70
N SER A 67 -1.89 0.91 4.63
CA SER A 67 -2.91 1.93 4.41
C SER A 67 -2.32 3.32 4.62
N GLY A 68 -2.91 4.34 3.99
CA GLY A 68 -2.54 5.73 4.23
C GLY A 68 -3.09 6.27 5.56
N GLU A 69 -3.81 5.45 6.32
CA GLU A 69 -4.46 5.90 7.54
C GLU A 69 -3.44 6.02 8.67
N PRO A 70 -3.41 7.17 9.37
CA PRO A 70 -2.57 7.32 10.53
C PRO A 70 -3.02 6.31 11.60
N PHE A 71 -2.07 5.55 12.13
CA PHE A 71 -2.30 4.78 13.35
C PHE A 71 -2.30 5.77 14.52
N LEU A 72 -3.34 5.74 15.36
CA LEU A 72 -3.65 6.56 16.56
C LEU A 72 -2.79 7.82 16.80
N LEU A 73 -3.47 8.97 17.00
CA LEU A 73 -2.89 10.27 17.32
C LEU A 73 -1.76 10.19 18.36
N GLY A 74 -0.51 10.29 17.91
CA GLY A 74 0.68 10.34 18.76
C GLY A 74 1.78 9.32 18.42
N MET A 75 1.49 8.27 17.64
CA MET A 75 2.52 7.37 17.09
C MET A 75 2.80 7.71 15.62
N THR A 76 4.07 7.84 15.24
CA THR A 76 4.47 7.95 13.84
C THR A 76 4.35 6.57 13.20
N GLY A 77 3.19 6.27 12.60
CA GLY A 77 2.94 4.98 11.98
C GLY A 77 1.73 5.01 11.04
N ARG A 78 1.86 4.30 9.92
CA ARG A 78 0.73 4.01 9.02
C ARG A 78 0.12 2.68 9.42
N ARG A 79 -1.20 2.62 9.45
CA ARG A 79 -1.92 1.38 9.75
C ARG A 79 -1.65 0.37 8.64
N VAL A 80 -1.49 -0.89 9.02
CA VAL A 80 -1.33 -1.98 8.07
C VAL A 80 -2.66 -2.72 8.02
N LEU A 81 -3.13 -3.04 6.83
CA LEU A 81 -4.39 -3.74 6.61
C LEU A 81 -4.17 -4.96 5.73
N GLN A 82 -5.08 -5.92 5.82
CA GLN A 82 -5.22 -6.99 4.87
C GLN A 82 -6.10 -6.49 3.71
N ALA A 83 -5.56 -6.49 2.50
CA ALA A 83 -6.28 -6.07 1.31
C ALA A 83 -6.15 -7.10 0.20
N VAL A 84 -7.16 -7.12 -0.67
CA VAL A 84 -7.03 -7.75 -1.99
C VAL A 84 -6.02 -6.91 -2.76
N PRO A 85 -5.09 -7.51 -3.53
CA PRO A 85 -4.19 -6.70 -4.32
C PRO A 85 -5.06 -5.86 -5.27
N PRO A 86 -4.80 -4.56 -5.40
CA PRO A 86 -5.56 -3.74 -6.33
C PRO A 86 -5.45 -4.41 -7.70
N ALA A 87 -6.61 -4.79 -8.25
CA ALA A 87 -6.70 -5.17 -9.64
C ALA A 87 -6.11 -4.00 -10.41
N ARG A 88 -5.07 -4.27 -11.18
CA ARG A 88 -4.36 -3.23 -11.92
C ARG A 88 -5.33 -2.71 -12.97
N THR A 89 -6.13 -1.72 -12.61
CA THR A 89 -6.89 -0.92 -13.56
C THR A 89 -5.82 -0.27 -14.42
N THR A 90 -5.57 -0.88 -15.58
CA THR A 90 -5.00 -0.20 -16.73
C THR A 90 -5.92 0.98 -17.02
N LEU A 91 -5.68 2.11 -16.35
CA LEU A 91 -6.20 3.37 -16.83
C LEU A 91 -5.57 3.56 -18.20
N PRO A 92 -6.35 3.61 -19.31
CA PRO A 92 -5.81 4.12 -20.54
C PRO A 92 -5.33 5.55 -20.25
N SER A 93 -4.09 5.83 -20.65
CA SER A 93 -3.50 7.16 -20.60
C SER A 93 -4.45 8.14 -21.30
N SER A 94 -5.23 8.90 -20.53
CA SER A 94 -5.93 10.07 -21.07
C SER A 94 -4.86 11.10 -21.36
N GLY A 95 -4.46 11.20 -22.63
CA GLY A 95 -3.55 12.22 -23.11
C GLY A 95 -4.16 13.60 -22.89
N SER A 96 -3.62 14.36 -21.95
CA SER A 96 -3.83 15.81 -21.87
C SER A 96 -3.30 16.44 -23.17
N ARG A 97 -4.22 16.77 -24.08
CA ARG A 97 -3.94 17.75 -25.14
C ARG A 97 -3.83 19.12 -24.48
N CYS A 98 -2.62 19.65 -24.47
CA CYS A 98 -2.35 21.06 -24.21
C CYS A 98 -3.06 21.91 -25.27
N GLY A 99 -4.05 22.69 -24.85
CA GLY A 99 -4.70 23.69 -25.68
C GLY A 99 -3.71 24.82 -25.97
N THR A 100 -3.39 25.01 -27.24
CA THR A 100 -2.64 26.14 -27.76
C THR A 100 -3.37 27.45 -27.45
N GLY A 101 -2.72 28.36 -26.74
CA GLY A 101 -3.21 29.70 -26.49
C GLY A 101 -3.17 30.55 -27.76
N SER A 102 -4.33 30.93 -28.27
CA SER A 102 -4.47 31.95 -29.30
C SER A 102 -4.90 33.26 -28.65
N ARG A 103 -3.97 34.24 -28.59
CA ARG A 103 -4.27 35.66 -28.35
C ARG A 103 -5.01 36.22 -29.58
N PRO A 104 -5.96 37.12 -29.37
CA PRO A 104 -5.76 38.51 -29.80
C PRO A 104 -6.24 39.48 -28.69
N GLY A 105 -5.71 40.69 -28.49
CA GLY A 105 -5.25 41.67 -29.47
C GLY A 105 -6.26 42.82 -29.53
N SER A 106 -6.03 43.85 -28.70
CA SER A 106 -6.46 45.26 -28.88
C SER A 106 -7.96 45.60 -28.84
N ARG A 107 -8.36 46.50 -27.92
CA ARG A 107 -8.70 47.90 -28.28
C ARG A 107 -9.01 48.79 -27.06
N ARG A 108 -8.49 50.01 -27.17
CA ARG A 108 -8.73 51.24 -26.38
C ARG A 108 -10.18 51.75 -26.50
N ALA A 109 -10.68 52.37 -25.44
CA ALA A 109 -11.55 53.58 -25.41
C ALA A 109 -11.64 54.02 -23.92
N ALA A 110 -11.19 55.19 -23.46
CA ALA A 110 -11.54 56.59 -23.75
C ALA A 110 -12.80 57.09 -23.01
N ALA A 111 -12.57 58.11 -22.16
CA ALA A 111 -13.47 59.14 -21.62
C ALA A 111 -14.61 58.67 -20.68
N THR A 112 -15.06 59.43 -19.67
CA THR A 112 -15.29 60.89 -19.60
C THR A 112 -15.34 61.35 -18.13
N SER A 113 -14.92 62.61 -17.96
CA SER A 113 -15.12 63.63 -16.90
C SER A 113 -15.77 63.27 -15.56
#